data_AF-A6GQ33-F1
#
_entry.id   AF-A6GQ33-F1
#
_cell.length_a   1.000
_cell.length_b   1.000
_cell.length_c   1.000
_cell.angle_alpha   90.00
_cell.angle_beta   90.00
_cell.angle_gamma   90.00
#
_symmetry.space_group_name_H-M   'P 1'
#
loop_
_entity.id
_entity.type
_entity.pdbx_description
1 polymer ?
#
loop_
_entity_poly.entity_id
_entity_poly.type
_entity_poly.pdbx_seq_one_letter_code
_entity_poly.pdbx_strand_id
1 'polypeptide(L)'
;MIQGFPRMWIRLQEDIDTILRKDPAARGRLEVFLCYPGLHALIWHRLAHRAWVAGLTTLARFLSHLGRFFTGIEIHPGASIGRRVFIDHGMGVVIGETAEIHDDVTIYQGVTLGGTSLAKGKRHPTLEKGVVVGAGAQVLGPFTVGEGAKIGSNAVVTKPVPAGATAVGNPARMILKAEERVAAEELTGAAKTKEEFSAYGVSKNGDDPLIKAMHGLIDQAIAQQQRIEQLEKQLSQGKSEPDCGDSVDCEELKALNKLVDN
;
A
#
# COMPACT_ATOMS: atom_id res chain seq x y z
N MET A 1 -0.19 26.03 37.41
CA MET A 1 -0.45 26.20 35.96
C MET A 1 0.80 26.68 35.20
N ILE A 2 1.99 26.07 35.42
CA ILE A 2 3.27 26.42 34.74
C ILE A 2 4.12 25.14 34.49
N GLN A 3 3.50 24.02 34.10
CA GLN A 3 4.23 22.75 33.82
C GLN A 3 4.15 22.28 32.36
N GLY A 4 3.54 23.07 31.47
CA GLY A 4 3.36 22.70 30.05
C GLY A 4 4.51 23.10 29.12
N PHE A 5 5.10 24.28 29.33
CA PHE A 5 6.17 24.82 28.49
C PHE A 5 7.48 24.01 28.53
N PRO A 6 7.99 23.59 29.70
CA PRO A 6 9.24 22.85 29.78
C PRO A 6 9.14 21.49 29.06
N ARG A 7 7.98 20.81 29.19
CA ARG A 7 7.73 19.53 28.53
C ARG A 7 7.65 19.64 27.01
N MET A 8 7.12 20.75 26.48
CA MET A 8 7.03 20.96 25.04
C MET A 8 8.40 21.28 24.43
N TRP A 9 9.22 22.05 25.13
CA TRP A 9 10.60 22.33 24.74
C TRP A 9 11.47 21.06 24.68
N ILE A 10 11.40 20.23 25.73
CA ILE A 10 12.11 18.95 25.78
C ILE A 10 11.69 18.05 24.59
N ARG A 11 10.38 17.95 24.30
CA ARG A 11 9.90 17.18 23.14
C ARG A 11 10.42 17.73 21.82
N LEU A 12 10.41 19.05 21.63
CA LEU A 12 10.92 19.66 20.41
C LEU A 12 12.41 19.37 20.21
N GLN A 13 13.20 19.45 21.29
CA GLN A 13 14.61 19.08 21.25
C GLN A 13 14.79 17.61 20.86
N GLU A 14 14.01 16.71 21.44
CA GLU A 14 14.04 15.27 21.11
C GLU A 14 13.70 14.99 19.65
N ASP A 15 12.73 15.71 19.07
CA ASP A 15 12.38 15.54 17.66
C ASP A 15 13.53 16.02 16.75
N ILE A 16 14.10 17.19 17.04
CA ILE A 16 15.26 17.73 16.31
C ILE A 16 16.45 16.76 16.40
N ASP A 17 16.73 16.22 17.58
CA ASP A 17 17.83 15.27 17.81
C ASP A 17 17.58 13.95 17.09
N THR A 18 16.31 13.55 16.96
CA THR A 18 15.93 12.36 16.21
C THR A 18 16.15 12.55 14.73
N ILE A 19 15.79 13.71 14.18
CA ILE A 19 16.04 14.07 12.78
C ILE A 19 17.54 14.05 12.49
N LEU A 20 18.35 14.75 13.28
CA LEU A 20 19.82 14.80 13.11
C LEU A 20 20.50 13.43 13.16
N ARG A 21 19.93 12.49 13.91
CA ARG A 21 20.45 11.13 14.05
C ARG A 21 19.99 10.19 12.94
N LYS A 22 18.76 10.36 12.44
CA LYS A 22 18.16 9.46 11.44
C LYS A 22 18.38 9.93 10.00
N ASP A 23 18.52 11.23 9.77
CA ASP A 23 18.69 11.81 8.44
C ASP A 23 20.14 12.29 8.22
N PRO A 24 20.92 11.60 7.37
CA PRO A 24 22.29 12.01 7.01
C PRO A 24 22.37 13.37 6.30
N ALA A 25 21.27 13.87 5.72
CA ALA A 25 21.25 15.15 5.03
C ALA A 25 21.17 16.35 5.99
N ALA A 26 20.76 16.14 7.24
CA ALA A 26 20.60 17.20 8.23
C ALA A 26 21.96 17.72 8.72
N ARG A 27 22.31 18.98 8.42
CA ARG A 27 23.64 19.53 8.76
C ARG A 27 23.69 20.27 10.09
N GLY A 28 22.53 20.61 10.66
CA GLY A 28 22.47 21.27 11.96
C GLY A 28 21.06 21.54 12.48
N ARG A 29 20.96 21.87 13.77
CA ARG A 29 19.67 22.09 14.45
C ARG A 29 18.85 23.23 13.84
N LEU A 30 19.50 24.31 13.42
CA LEU A 30 18.82 25.50 12.88
C LEU A 30 18.18 25.18 11.52
N GLU A 31 18.91 24.49 10.65
CA GLU A 31 18.38 23.98 9.38
C GLU A 31 17.20 23.04 9.64
N VAL A 32 17.35 22.09 10.56
CA VAL A 32 16.26 21.16 10.91
C VAL A 32 15.02 21.93 11.39
N PHE A 33 15.20 22.90 12.29
CA PHE A 33 14.09 23.68 12.81
C PHE A 33 13.40 24.54 11.74
N LEU A 34 14.14 25.09 10.78
CA LEU A 34 13.59 26.00 9.77
C LEU A 34 13.04 25.29 8.52
N CYS A 35 13.61 24.14 8.16
CA CYS A 35 13.43 23.57 6.82
C CYS A 35 12.79 22.19 6.80
N TYR A 36 12.48 21.55 7.94
CA TYR A 36 11.91 20.19 7.96
C TYR A 36 10.38 20.22 8.11
N PRO A 37 9.61 19.93 7.04
CA PRO A 37 8.14 19.97 7.10
C PRO A 37 7.56 18.93 8.06
N GLY A 38 8.22 17.77 8.19
CA GLY A 38 7.83 16.73 9.14
C GLY A 38 7.82 17.22 10.59
N LEU A 39 8.85 17.98 10.98
CA LEU A 39 8.92 18.61 12.29
C LEU A 39 7.80 19.63 12.47
N HIS A 40 7.61 20.51 11.49
CA HIS A 40 6.56 21.54 11.54
C HIS A 40 5.17 20.93 11.64
N ALA A 41 4.89 19.84 10.93
CA ALA A 41 3.61 19.14 10.99
C ALA A 41 3.35 18.58 12.39
N LEU A 42 4.36 18.04 13.08
CA LEU A 42 4.22 17.60 14.47
C LEU A 42 3.95 18.76 15.43
N ILE A 43 4.56 19.94 15.21
CA ILE A 43 4.29 21.14 16.02
C ILE A 43 2.83 21.58 15.83
N TRP A 44 2.38 21.71 14.57
CA TRP A 44 0.99 22.05 14.24
C TRP A 44 -0.01 21.05 14.82
N HIS A 45 0.28 19.74 14.67
CA HIS A 45 -0.56 18.70 15.22
C HIS A 45 -0.66 18.80 16.74
N ARG A 46 0.45 19.02 17.46
CA ARG A 46 0.41 19.16 18.93
C ARG A 46 -0.43 20.35 19.38
N LEU A 47 -0.39 21.47 18.65
CA LEU A 47 -1.26 22.61 18.91
C LEU A 47 -2.74 22.26 18.65
N ALA A 48 -3.02 21.65 17.49
CA ALA A 48 -4.36 21.24 17.09
C ALA A 48 -4.96 20.17 18.03
N HIS A 49 -4.16 19.19 18.45
CA HIS A 49 -4.55 18.13 19.37
C HIS A 49 -4.90 18.68 20.76
N ARG A 50 -4.17 19.68 21.25
CA ARG A 50 -4.52 20.37 22.50
C ARG A 50 -5.88 21.07 22.42
N ALA A 51 -6.17 21.75 21.31
CA ALA A 51 -7.48 22.34 21.07
C ALA A 51 -8.58 21.26 20.98
N TRP A 52 -8.28 20.11 20.37
CA TRP A 52 -9.20 18.98 20.25
C TRP A 52 -9.58 18.39 21.59
N VAL A 53 -8.59 18.09 22.43
CA VAL A 53 -8.79 17.55 23.79
C VAL A 53 -9.49 18.57 24.70
N ALA A 54 -9.34 19.88 24.44
CA ALA A 54 -10.07 20.94 25.12
C ALA A 54 -11.53 21.11 24.64
N GLY A 55 -12.00 20.30 23.68
CA GLY A 55 -13.35 20.37 23.13
C GLY A 55 -13.54 21.42 22.02
N LEU A 56 -12.51 22.17 21.66
CA LEU A 56 -12.53 23.18 20.60
C LEU A 56 -12.31 22.54 19.21
N THR A 57 -13.20 21.62 18.83
CA THR A 57 -13.03 20.73 17.67
C THR A 57 -12.94 21.46 16.33
N THR A 58 -13.73 22.52 16.12
CA THR A 58 -13.66 23.35 14.91
C THR A 58 -12.31 24.06 14.78
N LEU A 59 -11.83 24.65 15.87
CA LEU A 59 -10.52 25.32 15.91
C LEU A 59 -9.40 24.30 15.67
N ALA A 60 -9.47 23.13 16.30
CA ALA A 60 -8.52 22.06 16.09
C ALA A 60 -8.45 21.59 14.64
N ARG A 61 -9.60 21.44 13.97
CA ARG A 61 -9.65 21.10 12.53
C ARG A 61 -9.05 22.20 11.68
N PHE A 62 -9.36 23.46 11.96
CA PHE A 62 -8.78 24.60 11.25
C PHE A 62 -7.24 24.64 11.38
N LEU A 63 -6.72 24.48 12.60
CA LEU A 63 -5.27 24.42 12.85
C LEU A 63 -4.58 23.24 12.15
N SER A 64 -5.23 22.07 12.15
CA SER A 64 -4.76 20.89 11.41
C SER A 64 -4.67 21.16 9.89
N HIS A 65 -5.67 21.86 9.33
CA HIS A 65 -5.64 22.25 7.90
C HIS A 65 -4.61 23.33 7.58
N LEU A 66 -4.34 24.27 8.49
CA LEU A 66 -3.21 25.19 8.34
C LEU A 66 -1.88 24.43 8.31
N GLY A 67 -1.68 23.48 9.24
CA GLY A 67 -0.51 22.61 9.24
C GLY A 67 -0.36 21.86 7.90
N ARG A 68 -1.45 21.27 7.39
CA ARG A 68 -1.48 20.61 6.08
C ARG A 68 -1.12 21.58 4.94
N PHE A 69 -1.65 22.79 4.94
CA PHE A 69 -1.38 23.79 3.90
C PHE A 69 0.12 24.16 3.82
N PHE A 70 0.77 24.36 4.97
CA PHE A 70 2.18 24.74 5.02
C PHE A 70 3.16 23.57 4.82
N THR A 71 2.75 22.34 5.14
CA THR A 71 3.68 21.19 5.18
C THR A 71 3.39 20.10 4.16
N GLY A 72 2.18 20.05 3.59
CA GLY A 72 1.72 18.93 2.75
C GLY A 72 1.40 17.65 3.52
N ILE A 73 1.46 17.67 4.86
CA ILE A 73 1.22 16.53 5.76
C ILE A 73 -0.15 16.73 6.43
N GLU A 74 -1.07 15.80 6.23
CA GLU A 74 -2.36 15.81 6.89
C GLU A 74 -2.36 14.93 8.15
N ILE A 75 -2.51 15.55 9.31
CA ILE A 75 -2.65 14.84 10.59
C ILE A 75 -3.95 15.29 11.25
N HIS A 76 -4.89 14.36 11.39
CA HIS A 76 -6.13 14.65 12.10
C HIS A 76 -5.83 15.03 13.57
N PRO A 77 -6.47 16.05 14.15
CA PRO A 77 -6.16 16.50 15.51
C PRO A 77 -6.51 15.46 16.58
N GLY A 78 -7.43 14.54 16.30
CA GLY A 78 -7.77 13.40 17.17
C GLY A 78 -6.72 12.27 17.21
N ALA A 79 -5.77 12.23 16.26
CA ALA A 79 -4.74 11.20 16.25
C ALA A 79 -3.85 11.31 17.50
N SER A 80 -3.37 10.17 17.99
CA SER A 80 -2.44 10.12 19.13
C SER A 80 -1.03 9.87 18.62
N ILE A 81 -0.11 10.79 18.90
CA ILE A 81 1.28 10.72 18.45
C ILE A 81 2.23 10.74 19.65
N GLY A 82 3.10 9.74 19.71
CA GLY A 82 4.15 9.56 20.71
C GLY A 82 5.33 10.52 20.53
N ARG A 83 6.47 10.13 21.10
CA ARG A 83 7.72 10.90 21.10
C ARG A 83 8.66 10.43 20.00
N ARG A 84 9.47 11.33 19.46
CA ARG A 84 10.53 10.99 18.48
C ARG A 84 9.97 10.31 17.23
N VAL A 85 8.72 10.61 16.89
CA VAL A 85 8.14 10.22 15.60
C VAL A 85 8.84 11.04 14.54
N PHE A 86 9.37 10.36 13.53
CA PHE A 86 10.11 10.97 12.44
C PHE A 86 9.31 10.86 11.16
N ILE A 87 8.87 11.99 10.62
CA ILE A 87 8.20 12.05 9.32
C ILE A 87 9.21 12.58 8.31
N ASP A 88 9.73 11.68 7.48
CA ASP A 88 10.74 12.01 6.49
C ASP A 88 10.10 12.29 5.13
N HIS A 89 10.55 13.36 4.48
CA HIS A 89 10.01 13.83 3.19
C HIS A 89 8.47 13.94 3.13
N GLY A 90 7.79 14.19 4.25
CA GLY A 90 6.38 13.84 4.50
C GLY A 90 5.27 14.33 3.56
N MET A 91 5.55 14.96 2.43
CA MET A 91 4.55 15.30 1.41
C MET A 91 3.59 14.13 1.13
N GLY A 92 2.29 14.41 1.22
CA GLY A 92 1.24 13.42 0.94
C GLY A 92 1.02 12.40 2.06
N VAL A 93 1.66 12.54 3.23
CA VAL A 93 1.33 11.73 4.40
C VAL A 93 -0.06 12.09 4.92
N VAL A 94 -0.88 11.07 5.19
CA VAL A 94 -2.25 11.21 5.72
C VAL A 94 -2.42 10.33 6.95
N ILE A 95 -2.70 10.94 8.10
CA ILE A 95 -2.90 10.26 9.39
C ILE A 95 -4.32 10.55 9.89
N GLY A 96 -5.14 9.50 9.93
CA GLY A 96 -6.54 9.62 10.28
C GLY A 96 -6.85 9.77 11.77
N GLU A 97 -8.11 10.07 12.08
CA GLU A 97 -8.57 10.50 13.41
C GLU A 97 -8.24 9.55 14.56
N THR A 98 -8.41 8.25 14.37
CA THR A 98 -8.24 7.25 15.44
C THR A 98 -6.92 6.50 15.34
N ALA A 99 -5.96 7.06 14.60
CA ALA A 99 -4.64 6.50 14.48
C ALA A 99 -3.88 6.69 15.79
N GLU A 100 -3.16 5.67 16.21
CA GLU A 100 -2.25 5.71 17.34
C GLU A 100 -0.84 5.42 16.82
N ILE A 101 0.10 6.32 17.07
CA ILE A 101 1.48 6.21 16.63
C ILE A 101 2.35 6.32 17.87
N HIS A 102 3.03 5.25 18.22
CA HIS A 102 3.87 5.18 19.41
C HIS A 102 5.25 5.80 19.16
N ASP A 103 6.11 5.70 20.17
CA ASP A 103 7.44 6.31 20.18
C ASP A 103 8.35 5.77 19.07
N ASP A 104 9.29 6.60 18.61
CA ASP A 104 10.38 6.21 17.69
C ASP A 104 9.95 5.73 16.29
N VAL A 105 8.67 5.83 15.94
CA VAL A 105 8.13 5.46 14.63
C VAL A 105 8.71 6.36 13.52
N THR A 106 9.03 5.77 12.38
CA THR A 106 9.44 6.50 11.16
C THR A 106 8.38 6.34 10.08
N ILE A 107 7.98 7.45 9.45
CA ILE A 107 6.98 7.52 8.38
C ILE A 107 7.58 8.27 7.21
N TYR A 108 7.58 7.67 6.02
CA TYR A 108 8.04 8.32 4.80
C TYR A 108 6.90 9.00 4.03
N GLN A 109 7.25 9.72 2.96
CA GLN A 109 6.33 10.43 2.08
C GLN A 109 5.19 9.55 1.55
N GLY A 110 4.02 10.14 1.29
CA GLY A 110 2.88 9.45 0.66
C GLY A 110 2.24 8.32 1.47
N VAL A 111 2.62 8.15 2.74
CA VAL A 111 2.04 7.12 3.61
C VAL A 111 0.63 7.50 4.05
N THR A 112 -0.29 6.54 4.00
CA THR A 112 -1.64 6.69 4.54
C THR A 112 -1.87 5.73 5.71
N LEU A 113 -2.24 6.28 6.87
CA LEU A 113 -2.80 5.56 8.00
C LEU A 113 -4.32 5.76 8.00
N GLY A 114 -4.99 4.92 7.22
CA GLY A 114 -6.38 5.11 6.78
C GLY A 114 -7.38 4.18 7.48
N GLY A 115 -8.65 4.54 7.36
CA GLY A 115 -9.76 3.70 7.81
C GLY A 115 -10.40 2.92 6.66
N THR A 116 -11.00 1.77 6.99
CA THR A 116 -11.71 0.90 6.03
C THR A 116 -13.23 0.91 6.22
N SER A 117 -13.73 1.59 7.26
CA SER A 117 -15.14 1.60 7.64
C SER A 117 -15.67 3.02 7.80
N LEU A 118 -16.95 3.21 7.46
CA LEU A 118 -17.71 4.45 7.68
C LEU A 118 -18.26 4.54 9.11
N ALA A 119 -18.15 3.48 9.90
CA ALA A 119 -18.64 3.44 11.27
C ALA A 119 -17.87 4.42 12.16
N LYS A 120 -18.60 5.04 13.11
CA LYS A 120 -17.99 5.84 14.17
C LYS A 120 -17.21 4.91 15.11
N GLY A 121 -15.99 5.29 15.46
CA GLY A 121 -15.12 4.53 16.36
C GLY A 121 -13.69 4.31 15.83
N LYS A 122 -12.98 3.38 16.47
CA LYS A 122 -11.62 2.96 16.07
C LYS A 122 -11.68 2.32 14.68
N ARG A 123 -10.94 2.90 13.75
CA ARG A 123 -10.95 2.50 12.33
C ARG A 123 -9.59 2.65 11.65
N HIS A 124 -8.67 3.39 12.25
CA HIS A 124 -7.31 3.60 11.77
C HIS A 124 -6.32 2.72 12.55
N PRO A 125 -5.13 2.47 12.01
CA PRO A 125 -4.17 1.54 12.62
C PRO A 125 -3.55 2.08 13.90
N THR A 126 -2.97 1.16 14.67
CA THR A 126 -2.03 1.45 15.76
C THR A 126 -0.63 1.01 15.32
N LEU A 127 0.33 1.93 15.34
CA LEU A 127 1.74 1.65 15.07
C LEU A 127 2.48 1.63 16.40
N GLU A 128 3.01 0.46 16.76
CA GLU A 128 3.81 0.30 17.97
C GLU A 128 5.20 0.94 17.84
N LYS A 129 5.94 0.92 18.96
CA LYS A 129 7.24 1.58 19.06
C LYS A 129 8.20 1.15 17.94
N GLY A 130 8.93 2.11 17.38
CA GLY A 130 10.00 1.84 16.42
C GLY A 130 9.56 1.24 15.07
N VAL A 131 8.25 1.21 14.77
CA VAL A 131 7.75 0.81 13.45
C VAL A 131 8.30 1.73 12.37
N VAL A 132 8.63 1.17 11.21
CA VAL A 132 9.04 1.93 10.03
C VAL A 132 8.03 1.71 8.91
N VAL A 133 7.46 2.79 8.38
CA VAL A 133 6.49 2.75 7.30
C VAL A 133 7.09 3.38 6.05
N GLY A 134 7.42 2.54 5.06
CA GLY A 134 8.06 2.92 3.81
C GLY A 134 7.21 3.85 2.93
N ALA A 135 7.88 4.55 2.01
CA ALA A 135 7.26 5.57 1.17
C ALA A 135 6.06 5.02 0.38
N GLY A 136 4.96 5.76 0.35
CA GLY A 136 3.74 5.41 -0.38
C GLY A 136 2.94 4.24 0.21
N ALA A 137 3.35 3.67 1.35
CA ALA A 137 2.63 2.55 1.94
C ALA A 137 1.24 2.97 2.48
N GLN A 138 0.27 2.08 2.29
CA GLN A 138 -1.12 2.27 2.72
C GLN A 138 -1.42 1.27 3.84
N VAL A 139 -1.60 1.73 5.08
CA VAL A 139 -1.96 0.88 6.24
C VAL A 139 -3.41 1.19 6.60
N LEU A 140 -4.31 0.25 6.30
CA LEU A 140 -5.74 0.50 6.23
C LEU A 140 -6.53 -0.41 7.19
N GLY A 141 -7.07 0.16 8.26
CA GLY A 141 -7.98 -0.52 9.19
C GLY A 141 -7.53 -0.48 10.65
N PRO A 142 -8.41 -0.89 11.59
CA PRO A 142 -8.17 -0.82 13.03
C PRO A 142 -7.37 -2.02 13.55
N PHE A 143 -6.14 -2.18 13.10
CA PHE A 143 -5.24 -3.23 13.60
C PHE A 143 -3.89 -2.67 14.03
N THR A 144 -3.13 -3.50 14.75
CA THR A 144 -1.81 -3.16 15.26
C THR A 144 -0.70 -3.63 14.31
N VAL A 145 0.26 -2.75 14.07
CA VAL A 145 1.58 -3.05 13.50
C VAL A 145 2.56 -3.10 14.67
N GLY A 146 3.09 -4.30 14.95
CA GLY A 146 3.85 -4.61 16.16
C GLY A 146 5.21 -3.90 16.24
N GLU A 147 5.78 -3.88 17.45
CA GLU A 147 7.02 -3.16 17.75
C GLU A 147 8.15 -3.52 16.79
N GLY A 148 8.83 -2.51 16.24
CA GLY A 148 9.96 -2.69 15.32
C GLY A 148 9.62 -3.32 13.97
N ALA A 149 8.34 -3.51 13.65
CA ALA A 149 7.92 -4.02 12.35
C ALA A 149 8.23 -3.01 11.23
N LYS A 150 8.40 -3.54 10.02
CA LYS A 150 8.74 -2.75 8.83
C LYS A 150 7.69 -2.96 7.75
N ILE A 151 7.11 -1.86 7.27
CA ILE A 151 6.21 -1.86 6.13
C ILE A 151 7.01 -1.39 4.91
N GLY A 152 7.05 -2.21 3.86
CA GLY A 152 7.72 -1.88 2.61
C GLY A 152 7.06 -0.72 1.88
N SER A 153 7.84 -0.02 1.06
CA SER A 153 7.33 1.05 0.20
C SER A 153 6.22 0.54 -0.72
N ASN A 154 5.19 1.37 -0.93
CA ASN A 154 3.99 1.08 -1.72
C ASN A 154 3.23 -0.19 -1.29
N ALA A 155 3.50 -0.73 -0.10
CA ALA A 155 2.75 -1.88 0.41
C ALA A 155 1.32 -1.47 0.80
N VAL A 156 0.36 -2.36 0.57
CA VAL A 156 -1.03 -2.17 1.01
C VAL A 156 -1.34 -3.18 2.11
N VAL A 157 -1.30 -2.71 3.35
CA VAL A 157 -1.43 -3.52 4.56
C VAL A 157 -2.84 -3.41 5.09
N THR A 158 -3.53 -4.55 5.12
CA THR A 158 -4.93 -4.66 5.57
C THR A 158 -5.11 -5.65 6.72
N LYS A 159 -4.01 -6.18 7.26
CA LYS A 159 -3.99 -7.18 8.33
C LYS A 159 -2.89 -6.85 9.37
N PRO A 160 -3.04 -7.30 10.62
CA PRO A 160 -2.02 -7.13 11.66
C PRO A 160 -0.63 -7.61 11.21
N VAL A 161 0.41 -6.91 11.66
CA VAL A 161 1.81 -7.23 11.37
C VAL A 161 2.50 -7.54 12.70
N PRO A 162 3.06 -8.76 12.89
CA PRO A 162 3.77 -9.11 14.12
C PRO A 162 4.99 -8.22 14.40
N ALA A 163 5.39 -8.14 15.67
CA ALA A 163 6.59 -7.40 16.08
C ALA A 163 7.85 -7.91 15.35
N GLY A 164 8.72 -6.98 14.96
CA GLY A 164 9.97 -7.24 14.24
C GLY A 164 9.82 -7.75 12.80
N ALA A 165 8.60 -8.05 12.36
CA ALA A 165 8.35 -8.67 11.07
C ALA A 165 8.27 -7.62 9.94
N THR A 166 8.45 -8.05 8.70
CA THR A 166 8.43 -7.17 7.52
C THR A 166 7.27 -7.51 6.60
N ALA A 167 6.43 -6.53 6.27
CA ALA A 167 5.29 -6.68 5.37
C ALA A 167 5.53 -5.90 4.06
N VAL A 168 5.41 -6.54 2.89
CA VAL A 168 5.61 -5.88 1.58
C VAL A 168 4.55 -6.29 0.56
N GLY A 169 4.40 -5.50 -0.50
CA GLY A 169 3.54 -5.82 -1.64
C GLY A 169 2.10 -5.32 -1.50
N ASN A 170 1.32 -5.49 -2.57
CA ASN A 170 -0.08 -5.11 -2.64
C ASN A 170 -0.89 -6.30 -3.21
N PRO A 171 -1.74 -6.98 -2.41
CA PRO A 171 -1.88 -6.84 -0.96
C PRO A 171 -0.64 -7.33 -0.21
N ALA A 172 -0.37 -6.74 0.96
CA ALA A 172 0.85 -7.04 1.69
C ALA A 172 0.94 -8.51 2.16
N ARG A 173 2.17 -9.03 2.16
CA ARG A 173 2.55 -10.35 2.65
C ARG A 173 3.75 -10.23 3.59
N MET A 174 3.79 -11.11 4.57
CA MET A 174 4.90 -11.16 5.53
C MET A 174 6.11 -11.86 4.92
N ILE A 175 7.27 -11.21 4.99
CA ILE A 175 8.56 -11.83 4.68
C ILE A 175 9.14 -12.35 5.99
N LEU A 176 9.21 -13.67 6.11
CA LEU A 176 10.01 -14.34 7.15
C LEU A 176 11.50 -14.17 6.82
N LYS A 177 12.34 -13.91 7.83
CA LYS A 177 13.80 -13.95 7.64
C LYS A 177 14.22 -15.36 7.22
N ALA A 178 15.30 -15.47 6.44
CA ALA A 178 15.77 -16.76 5.92
C ALA A 178 16.01 -17.81 7.02
N GLU A 179 16.47 -17.39 8.20
CA GLU A 179 16.70 -18.25 9.37
C GLU A 179 15.38 -18.76 10.00
N GLU A 180 14.34 -17.93 10.01
CA GLU A 180 13.00 -18.27 10.52
C GLU A 180 12.19 -19.09 9.51
N ARG A 181 12.47 -18.96 8.21
CA ARG A 181 11.89 -19.83 7.17
C ARG A 181 12.28 -21.29 7.38
N VAL A 182 13.55 -21.56 7.67
CA VAL A 182 14.04 -22.93 7.91
C VAL A 182 13.39 -23.53 9.16
N ALA A 183 13.31 -22.76 10.26
CA ALA A 183 12.67 -23.23 11.49
C ALA A 183 11.14 -23.42 11.36
N ALA A 184 10.45 -22.56 10.60
CA ALA A 184 9.01 -22.68 10.34
C ALA A 184 8.68 -23.84 9.39
N GLU A 185 9.55 -24.15 8.42
CA GLU A 185 9.42 -25.30 7.53
C GLU A 185 9.63 -26.63 8.27
N GLU A 186 10.56 -26.69 9.23
CA GLU A 186 10.78 -27.87 10.08
C GLU A 186 9.61 -28.15 11.04
N LEU A 187 8.98 -27.10 11.58
CA LEU A 187 7.90 -27.24 12.56
C LEU A 187 6.53 -27.59 11.95
N THR A 188 6.28 -27.24 10.68
CA THR A 188 4.95 -27.33 10.08
C THR A 188 4.73 -28.55 9.18
N GLY A 189 5.79 -29.30 8.83
CA GLY A 189 5.65 -30.50 7.98
C GLY A 189 4.92 -30.26 6.66
N ALA A 190 4.81 -29.00 6.23
CA ALA A 190 4.03 -28.61 5.08
C ALA A 190 4.84 -28.93 3.82
N ALA A 191 4.45 -30.03 3.17
CA ALA A 191 4.97 -30.42 1.87
C ALA A 191 5.01 -29.22 0.92
N LYS A 192 6.19 -28.99 0.33
CA LYS A 192 6.46 -27.99 -0.71
C LYS A 192 5.34 -27.95 -1.77
N THR A 193 4.41 -27.01 -1.65
CA THR A 193 3.92 -26.33 -2.85
C THR A 193 4.91 -25.22 -3.11
N LYS A 194 5.79 -25.39 -4.10
CA LYS A 194 6.62 -24.29 -4.63
C LYS A 194 5.68 -23.13 -4.95
N GLU A 195 5.65 -22.12 -4.09
CA GLU A 195 5.13 -20.82 -4.45
C GLU A 195 6.21 -20.15 -5.29
N GLU A 196 6.07 -20.32 -6.60
CA GLU A 196 6.84 -19.61 -7.59
C GLU A 196 6.73 -18.11 -7.33
N PHE A 197 7.88 -17.49 -7.07
CA PHE A 197 8.00 -16.08 -6.75
C PHE A 197 7.51 -15.25 -7.95
N SER A 198 6.31 -14.69 -7.85
CA SER A 198 5.83 -13.69 -8.81
C SER A 198 6.29 -12.31 -8.36
N ALA A 199 7.29 -11.77 -9.04
CA ALA A 199 7.82 -10.43 -8.80
C ALA A 199 6.76 -9.30 -8.92
N TYR A 200 5.59 -9.60 -9.48
CA TYR A 200 4.54 -8.63 -9.81
C TYR A 200 3.23 -8.82 -9.01
N GLY A 201 3.24 -9.57 -7.90
CA GLY A 201 2.08 -9.62 -7.00
C GLY A 201 0.84 -10.32 -7.57
N VAL A 202 1.03 -11.21 -8.56
CA VAL A 202 -0.06 -12.00 -9.13
C VAL A 202 -0.57 -13.00 -8.08
N SER A 203 -1.82 -12.84 -7.66
CA SER A 203 -2.52 -13.83 -6.84
C SER A 203 -2.77 -15.11 -7.66
N LYS A 204 -2.42 -16.28 -7.11
CA LYS A 204 -2.74 -17.59 -7.70
C LYS A 204 -4.24 -17.80 -7.93
N ASN A 205 -5.11 -17.08 -7.19
CA ASN A 205 -6.56 -17.19 -7.35
C ASN A 205 -7.11 -16.43 -8.56
N GLY A 206 -6.30 -15.67 -9.29
CA GLY A 206 -6.73 -15.04 -10.55
C GLY A 206 -7.91 -14.07 -10.40
N ASP A 207 -8.15 -13.52 -9.20
CA ASP A 207 -9.27 -12.63 -8.93
C ASP A 207 -9.07 -11.20 -9.47
N ASP A 208 -7.87 -10.89 -9.97
CA ASP A 208 -7.58 -9.61 -10.61
C ASP A 208 -8.26 -9.53 -11.99
N PRO A 209 -9.07 -8.48 -12.26
CA PRO A 209 -9.76 -8.32 -13.53
C PRO A 209 -8.81 -8.25 -14.74
N LEU A 210 -7.59 -7.72 -14.59
CA LEU A 210 -6.58 -7.71 -15.66
C LEU A 210 -6.05 -9.11 -15.94
N ILE A 211 -5.82 -9.91 -14.90
CA ILE A 211 -5.37 -11.30 -15.07
C ILE A 211 -6.45 -12.15 -15.70
N LYS A 212 -7.73 -11.96 -15.32
CA LYS A 212 -8.87 -12.60 -15.99
C LYS A 212 -8.95 -12.22 -17.47
N ALA A 213 -8.73 -10.94 -17.79
CA ALA A 213 -8.69 -10.48 -19.18
C ALA A 213 -7.52 -11.11 -19.95
N MET A 214 -6.33 -11.20 -19.36
CA MET A 214 -5.17 -11.85 -19.98
C MET A 214 -5.38 -13.35 -20.19
N HIS A 215 -5.92 -14.07 -19.20
CA HIS A 215 -6.28 -15.48 -19.37
C HIS A 215 -7.33 -15.66 -20.47
N GLY A 216 -8.36 -14.80 -20.51
CA GLY A 216 -9.36 -14.82 -21.59
C GLY A 216 -8.74 -14.59 -22.97
N LEU A 217 -7.76 -13.68 -23.10
CA LEU A 217 -7.02 -13.47 -24.35
C LEU A 217 -6.17 -14.68 -24.74
N ILE A 218 -5.54 -15.35 -23.77
CA ILE A 218 -4.75 -16.57 -24.00
C ILE A 218 -5.66 -17.70 -24.47
N ASP A 219 -6.79 -17.91 -23.80
CA ASP A 219 -7.77 -18.93 -24.19
C ASP A 219 -8.30 -18.68 -25.61
N GLN A 220 -8.56 -17.41 -25.93
CA GLN A 220 -9.00 -17.00 -27.27
C GLN A 220 -7.91 -17.22 -28.33
N ALA A 221 -6.64 -16.96 -28.00
CA ALA A 221 -5.52 -17.23 -28.89
C ALA A 221 -5.30 -18.73 -29.13
N ILE A 222 -5.46 -19.57 -28.10
CA ILE A 222 -5.39 -21.04 -28.23
C ILE A 222 -6.54 -21.54 -29.12
N ALA A 223 -7.77 -21.05 -28.90
CA ALA A 223 -8.91 -21.41 -29.72
C ALA A 223 -8.72 -20.97 -31.20
N GLN A 224 -8.13 -19.80 -31.44
CA GLN A 224 -7.77 -19.36 -32.78
C GLN A 224 -6.70 -20.27 -33.42
N GLN A 225 -5.66 -20.65 -32.67
CA GLN A 225 -4.60 -21.52 -33.18
C GLN A 225 -5.14 -22.91 -33.57
N GLN A 226 -6.04 -23.47 -32.76
CA GLN A 226 -6.70 -24.75 -33.08
C GLN A 226 -7.57 -24.65 -34.33
N ARG A 227 -8.27 -23.53 -34.53
CA ARG A 227 -9.05 -23.28 -35.74
C ARG A 227 -8.16 -23.15 -36.97
N ILE A 228 -7.03 -22.45 -36.86
CA ILE A 228 -6.05 -22.34 -37.94
C ILE A 228 -5.51 -23.73 -38.30
N GLU A 229 -5.12 -24.55 -37.32
CA GLU A 229 -4.60 -25.89 -37.58
C GLU A 229 -5.65 -26.82 -38.20
N GLN A 230 -6.93 -26.68 -37.81
CA GLN A 230 -8.04 -27.39 -38.45
C GLN A 230 -8.25 -26.96 -39.90
N LEU A 231 -8.21 -25.65 -40.18
CA LEU A 231 -8.31 -25.11 -41.54
C LEU A 231 -7.13 -25.56 -42.40
N GLU A 232 -5.91 -25.54 -41.87
CA GLU A 232 -4.71 -26.07 -42.54
C GLU A 232 -4.85 -27.56 -42.86
N LYS A 233 -5.38 -28.37 -41.92
CA LYS A 233 -5.66 -29.79 -42.17
C LYS A 233 -6.71 -29.99 -43.26
N GLN A 234 -7.79 -29.22 -43.26
CA GLN A 234 -8.83 -29.29 -44.30
C GLN A 234 -8.30 -28.90 -45.68
N LEU A 235 -7.50 -27.83 -45.76
CA LEU A 235 -6.82 -27.37 -46.98
C LEU A 235 -5.81 -28.41 -47.49
N SER A 236 -5.01 -29.01 -46.60
CA SER A 236 -4.03 -30.05 -46.96
C SER A 236 -4.66 -31.35 -47.46
N GLN A 237 -5.89 -31.66 -47.02
CA GLN A 237 -6.65 -32.83 -47.46
C GLN A 237 -7.40 -32.60 -48.78
N GLY A 238 -7.23 -31.43 -49.42
CA GLY A 238 -7.89 -31.12 -50.70
C GLY A 238 -9.42 -31.06 -50.60
N LYS A 239 -9.98 -30.89 -49.40
CA LYS A 239 -11.42 -30.66 -49.23
C LYS A 239 -11.71 -29.21 -49.58
N SER A 240 -11.99 -28.96 -50.87
CA SER A 240 -12.49 -27.68 -51.38
C SER A 240 -14.00 -27.50 -51.15
N GLU A 241 -14.54 -28.03 -50.05
CA GLU A 241 -15.90 -27.75 -49.62
C GLU A 241 -15.91 -27.44 -48.13
N PRO A 242 -16.34 -26.24 -47.71
CA PRO A 242 -16.43 -25.88 -46.31
C PRO A 242 -17.49 -26.76 -45.64
N ASP A 243 -17.13 -27.39 -44.53
CA ASP A 243 -18.09 -28.01 -43.62
C ASP A 243 -18.84 -26.90 -42.90
N CYS A 244 -19.91 -26.40 -43.53
CA CYS A 244 -20.83 -25.45 -42.94
C CYS A 244 -21.62 -26.16 -41.83
N GLY A 245 -21.15 -26.08 -40.59
CA GLY A 245 -22.04 -26.24 -39.44
C GLY A 245 -23.15 -25.19 -39.45
N ASP A 246 -24.23 -25.45 -38.71
CA ASP A 246 -25.57 -24.81 -38.73
C ASP A 246 -25.66 -23.27 -38.54
N SER A 247 -24.58 -22.50 -38.66
CA SER A 247 -24.57 -21.05 -38.44
C SER A 247 -24.07 -20.20 -39.62
N VAL A 248 -23.76 -20.79 -40.78
CA VAL A 248 -23.33 -20.02 -41.96
C VAL A 248 -24.11 -20.49 -43.19
N ASP A 249 -24.82 -19.57 -43.81
CA ASP A 249 -25.68 -19.82 -44.97
C ASP A 249 -24.83 -20.27 -46.17
N CYS A 250 -24.82 -21.58 -46.41
CA CYS A 250 -23.85 -22.24 -47.28
C CYS A 250 -24.08 -21.93 -48.77
N GLU A 251 -25.21 -21.28 -49.11
CA GLU A 251 -25.52 -20.73 -50.44
C GLU A 251 -24.66 -19.51 -50.79
N GLU A 252 -24.41 -18.60 -49.84
CA GLU A 252 -23.66 -17.35 -50.07
C GLU A 252 -22.17 -17.61 -50.34
N LEU A 253 -21.58 -18.58 -49.63
CA LEU A 253 -20.17 -18.98 -49.82
C LEU A 253 -19.94 -19.66 -51.18
N LYS A 254 -20.92 -20.44 -51.68
CA LYS A 254 -20.83 -21.07 -53.00
C LYS A 254 -20.95 -20.04 -54.13
N ALA A 255 -21.75 -18.99 -53.95
CA ALA A 255 -21.84 -17.89 -54.90
C ALA A 255 -20.52 -17.08 -55.00
N LEU A 256 -19.81 -16.91 -53.89
CA LEU A 256 -18.53 -16.21 -53.84
C LEU A 256 -17.38 -16.97 -54.52
N ASN A 257 -17.29 -18.30 -54.35
CA ASN A 257 -16.26 -19.09 -55.05
C ASN A 257 -16.42 -19.02 -56.58
N LYS A 258 -17.66 -18.95 -57.07
CA LYS A 258 -17.97 -18.86 -58.51
C LYS A 258 -17.52 -17.54 -59.16
N LEU A 259 -17.22 -16.51 -58.35
CA LEU A 259 -16.69 -15.22 -58.80
C LEU A 259 -15.15 -15.19 -58.86
N VAL A 260 -14.47 -16.11 -58.18
CA VAL A 260 -13.00 -16.20 -58.17
C VAL A 260 -12.48 -17.09 -59.30
N ASP A 261 -13.30 -18.02 -59.78
CA ASP A 261 -12.96 -18.97 -60.86
C ASP A 261 -13.23 -18.42 -62.30
N ASN A 262 -13.40 -17.10 -62.47
CA ASN A 262 -13.48 -16.41 -63.77
C ASN A 262 -12.35 -15.39 -63.95
#